data_AF-A0A7X8XQ64-F1
#
_entry.id   AF-A0A7X8XQ64-F1
#
_cell.length_a   1.000
_cell.length_b   1.000
_cell.length_c   1.000
_cell.angle_alpha   90.00
_cell.angle_beta   90.00
_cell.angle_gamma   90.00
#
_symmetry.space_group_name_H-M   'P 1'
#
loop_
_entity.id
_entity.type
_entity.pdbx_description
1 polymer ?
#
loop_
_entity_poly.entity_id
_entity_poly.type
_entity_poly.pdbx_seq_one_letter_code
_entity_poly.pdbx_strand_id
1 'polypeptide(L)'
;MHMIPQGRRLSHNEIAAEIVRDLRPLVEPGQVLELRALNVSQKSYRAPHTVAGWFTDLEAMAKAAATLEQDCSGVYVTMNPVDPDLLARACNRTRIVGKGDGSTADHNITRRTLLLVDLDPRRLSGISSTEEEHAAALARAREVRDGLHARGWPTPILASSGNGAHLVYRVDLPNDPESLALVQGALRGLHLLYSDQAVDVDTSVCNAARIRRLYGTMARKGDDVPDRPHRRSRILDRPEEFKPVHRALLEAIAAQVPEDPGPASTTTRTRGEAVDLQAWLSRHGILLAGPTSMQARDGSPADKYAIRCLNGHEDGAWAAQFRSGAVAARCHHSSCAGFDWRALRDHHEPRQHSPQQARPSAGKSKSKGQSQLGRERSQAPAQAQRSLPEIEIGGDMPRMTEEAIEALVEANRPPRIFSQGTSVIRTDRIIHPTTGEAGLAPVALDLDACRGELARCARWIEVRRTADGQETRIPKHPPMAVVRDLLSRPAEERRLPHLARIVRVPVYAPQGDLVAGPGYHEPSGI
;
A
#
# COMPACT_ATOMS: atom_id res chain seq x y z
N MET A 1 17.29 -8.48 -35.91
CA MET A 1 16.79 -9.05 -34.64
C MET A 1 16.68 -10.56 -34.83
N HIS A 2 17.68 -11.33 -34.38
CA HIS A 2 17.62 -12.79 -34.51
C HIS A 2 16.65 -13.34 -33.47
N MET A 3 15.47 -13.79 -33.92
CA MET A 3 14.57 -14.58 -33.10
C MET A 3 15.23 -15.93 -32.84
N ILE A 4 15.70 -16.13 -31.61
CA ILE A 4 16.15 -17.44 -31.13
C ILE A 4 14.91 -18.34 -31.07
N PRO A 5 14.92 -19.53 -31.71
CA PRO A 5 13.79 -20.44 -31.68
C PRO A 5 13.40 -20.80 -30.24
N GLN A 6 12.09 -20.84 -29.95
CA GLN A 6 11.58 -21.36 -28.68
C GLN A 6 12.11 -22.79 -28.48
N GLY A 7 12.85 -23.02 -27.38
CA GLY A 7 13.39 -24.33 -27.00
C GLY A 7 14.91 -24.50 -27.08
N ARG A 8 15.68 -23.56 -27.65
CA ARG A 8 17.15 -23.64 -27.59
C ARG A 8 17.66 -23.25 -26.20
N ARG A 9 18.33 -24.18 -25.52
CA ARG A 9 19.05 -23.89 -24.28
C ARG A 9 20.32 -23.10 -24.61
N LEU A 10 20.43 -21.88 -24.08
CA LEU A 10 21.63 -21.06 -24.24
C LEU A 10 22.78 -21.65 -23.43
N SER A 11 23.98 -21.63 -24.00
CA SER A 11 25.22 -21.94 -23.27
C SER A 11 25.54 -20.86 -22.24
N HIS A 12 26.36 -21.19 -21.24
CA HIS A 12 26.80 -20.21 -20.24
C HIS A 12 27.49 -18.98 -20.88
N ASN A 13 28.22 -19.17 -21.97
CA ASN A 13 28.89 -18.07 -22.67
C ASN A 13 27.90 -17.15 -23.38
N GLU A 14 26.84 -17.70 -23.99
CA GLU A 14 25.78 -16.90 -24.62
C GLU A 14 25.01 -16.08 -23.57
N ILE A 15 24.67 -16.70 -22.43
CA ILE A 15 24.01 -16.02 -21.31
C ILE A 15 24.90 -14.90 -20.78
N ALA A 16 26.19 -15.18 -20.55
CA ALA A 16 27.11 -14.17 -20.04
C ALA A 16 27.28 -13.00 -21.03
N ALA A 17 27.39 -13.26 -22.33
CA ALA A 17 27.48 -12.22 -23.35
C ALA A 17 26.23 -11.33 -23.40
N GLU A 18 25.04 -11.93 -23.28
CA GLU A 18 23.77 -11.19 -23.19
C GLU A 18 23.71 -10.31 -21.93
N ILE A 19 24.10 -10.84 -20.77
CA ILE A 19 24.15 -10.09 -19.51
C ILE A 19 25.08 -8.88 -19.63
N VAL A 20 26.30 -9.05 -20.17
CA VAL A 20 27.26 -7.95 -20.33
C VAL A 20 26.69 -6.87 -21.25
N ARG A 21 26.12 -7.26 -22.39
CA ARG A 21 25.48 -6.33 -23.35
C ARG A 21 24.36 -5.53 -22.68
N ASP A 22 23.58 -6.16 -21.80
CA ASP A 22 22.41 -5.56 -21.17
C ASP A 22 22.76 -4.69 -19.94
N LEU A 23 23.81 -5.06 -19.19
CA LEU A 23 24.28 -4.29 -18.04
C LEU A 23 25.13 -3.07 -18.42
N ARG A 24 25.96 -3.18 -19.46
CA ARG A 24 26.91 -2.12 -19.84
C ARG A 24 26.30 -0.71 -19.96
N PRO A 25 25.11 -0.49 -20.57
CA PRO A 25 24.53 0.85 -20.65
C PRO A 25 23.94 1.37 -19.32
N LEU A 26 23.83 0.50 -18.30
CA LEU A 26 23.21 0.82 -17.01
C LEU A 26 24.24 1.12 -15.90
N VAL A 27 25.53 0.96 -16.19
CA VAL A 27 26.61 0.88 -15.20
C VAL A 27 27.76 1.77 -15.64
N GLU A 28 28.24 2.61 -14.73
CA GLU A 28 29.41 3.44 -14.99
C GLU A 28 30.72 2.65 -14.86
N PRO A 29 31.79 2.99 -15.59
CA PRO A 29 33.08 2.34 -15.43
C PRO A 29 33.56 2.37 -13.96
N GLY A 30 33.93 1.20 -13.42
CA GLY A 30 34.40 1.07 -12.04
C GLY A 30 33.29 1.04 -10.97
N GLN A 31 32.03 1.19 -11.35
CA GLN A 31 30.89 1.08 -10.42
C GLN A 31 30.82 -0.33 -9.82
N VAL A 32 30.72 -0.42 -8.49
CA VAL A 32 30.46 -1.69 -7.80
C VAL A 32 28.98 -2.04 -7.86
N LEU A 33 28.68 -3.29 -8.22
CA LEU A 33 27.35 -3.89 -8.19
C LEU A 33 27.34 -5.12 -7.29
N GLU A 34 26.22 -5.38 -6.62
CA GLU A 34 25.98 -6.67 -5.99
C GLU A 34 25.17 -7.57 -6.93
N LEU A 35 25.68 -8.77 -7.19
CA LEU A 35 24.94 -9.90 -7.74
C LEU A 35 24.33 -10.69 -6.59
N ARG A 36 23.05 -11.06 -6.67
CA ARG A 36 22.39 -11.89 -5.66
C ARG A 36 21.54 -12.98 -6.30
N ALA A 37 21.76 -14.24 -5.93
CA ALA A 37 20.92 -15.38 -6.31
C ALA A 37 20.14 -15.87 -5.09
N LEU A 38 18.82 -16.00 -5.25
CA LEU A 38 17.91 -16.36 -4.15
C LEU A 38 17.44 -17.81 -4.27
N ASN A 39 17.27 -18.46 -3.12
CA ASN A 39 16.86 -19.87 -3.01
C ASN A 39 17.73 -20.79 -3.88
N VAL A 40 19.05 -20.60 -3.80
CA VAL A 40 20.02 -21.49 -4.41
C VAL A 40 19.92 -22.85 -3.73
N SER A 41 19.67 -23.90 -4.50
CA SER A 41 19.51 -25.26 -4.05
C SER A 41 20.54 -26.15 -4.73
N GLN A 42 21.56 -26.54 -3.97
CA GLN A 42 22.66 -27.37 -4.44
C GLN A 42 22.78 -28.61 -3.54
N LYS A 43 23.14 -29.76 -4.13
CA LYS A 43 23.27 -31.03 -3.38
C LYS A 43 24.22 -30.94 -2.17
N SER A 44 25.20 -30.04 -2.22
CA SER A 44 26.19 -29.80 -1.18
C SER A 44 25.65 -29.03 0.04
N TYR A 45 24.44 -28.46 -0.03
CA TYR A 45 23.90 -27.60 1.01
C TYR A 45 22.49 -28.03 1.40
N ARG A 46 22.25 -28.26 2.70
CA ARG A 46 21.01 -28.90 3.21
C ARG A 46 19.72 -28.12 2.97
N ALA A 47 19.79 -26.81 2.77
CA ALA A 47 18.61 -25.94 2.63
C ALA A 47 18.83 -24.88 1.53
N PRO A 48 17.74 -24.36 0.93
CA PRO A 48 17.85 -23.20 0.05
C PRO A 48 18.53 -22.04 0.76
N HIS A 49 19.48 -21.40 0.10
CA HIS A 49 20.27 -20.31 0.67
C HIS A 49 20.47 -19.16 -0.33
N THR A 50 21.04 -18.06 0.14
CA THR A 50 21.37 -16.90 -0.70
C THR A 50 22.85 -16.93 -1.04
N VAL A 51 23.18 -16.68 -2.31
CA VAL A 51 24.55 -16.48 -2.80
C VAL A 51 24.66 -15.04 -3.30
N ALA A 52 25.72 -14.34 -2.92
CA ALA A 52 25.97 -12.98 -3.37
C ALA A 52 27.45 -12.73 -3.70
N GLY A 53 27.71 -11.71 -4.50
CA GLY A 53 29.07 -11.25 -4.83
C GLY A 53 29.07 -9.78 -5.25
N TRP A 54 30.23 -9.13 -5.16
CA TRP A 54 30.39 -7.72 -5.50
C TRP A 54 31.37 -7.58 -6.64
N PHE A 55 31.00 -6.80 -7.66
CA PHE A 55 31.68 -6.82 -8.95
C PHE A 55 31.96 -5.42 -9.47
N THR A 56 33.17 -5.23 -9.99
CA THR A 56 33.54 -4.18 -10.95
C THR A 56 33.79 -4.75 -12.34
N ASP A 57 34.08 -6.06 -12.43
CA ASP A 57 34.24 -6.83 -13.66
C ASP A 57 32.88 -7.42 -14.08
N LEU A 58 32.28 -6.84 -15.13
CA LEU A 58 30.98 -7.25 -15.65
C LEU A 58 31.02 -8.64 -16.28
N GLU A 59 32.13 -9.01 -16.91
CA GLU A 59 32.34 -10.32 -17.51
C GLU A 59 32.42 -11.41 -16.44
N ALA A 60 33.12 -11.16 -15.33
CA ALA A 60 33.15 -12.07 -14.17
C ALA A 60 31.76 -12.20 -13.52
N MET A 61 31.05 -11.09 -13.35
CA MET A 61 29.68 -11.08 -12.84
C MET A 61 28.74 -11.91 -13.72
N ALA A 62 28.82 -11.72 -15.03
CA ALA A 62 27.98 -12.41 -16.00
C ALA A 62 28.23 -13.93 -16.02
N LYS A 63 29.50 -14.36 -15.92
CA LYS A 63 29.86 -15.79 -15.79
C LYS A 63 29.33 -16.39 -14.49
N ALA A 64 29.43 -15.67 -13.38
CA ALA A 64 28.88 -16.11 -12.09
C ALA A 64 27.35 -16.24 -12.17
N ALA A 65 26.67 -15.27 -12.76
CA ALA A 65 25.22 -15.30 -12.97
C ALA A 65 24.77 -16.47 -13.86
N ALA A 66 25.47 -16.73 -14.97
CA ALA A 66 25.17 -17.83 -15.89
C ALA A 66 25.28 -19.20 -15.21
N THR A 67 26.24 -19.36 -14.29
CA THR A 67 26.39 -20.56 -13.47
C THR A 67 25.26 -20.66 -12.44
N LEU A 68 25.02 -19.58 -11.68
CA LEU A 68 24.04 -19.58 -10.58
C LEU A 68 22.60 -19.75 -11.04
N GLU A 69 22.25 -19.30 -12.26
CA GLU A 69 20.88 -19.43 -12.74
C GLU A 69 20.43 -20.89 -12.92
N GLN A 70 21.30 -21.89 -12.87
CA GLN A 70 20.86 -23.29 -12.97
C GLN A 70 20.20 -23.79 -11.67
N ASP A 71 20.60 -23.25 -10.52
CA ASP A 71 20.28 -23.82 -9.21
C ASP A 71 19.39 -22.91 -8.34
N CYS A 72 18.86 -21.80 -8.87
CA CYS A 72 18.17 -20.79 -8.07
C CYS A 72 16.80 -20.40 -8.63
N SER A 73 15.97 -19.82 -7.76
CA SER A 73 14.68 -19.20 -8.14
C SER A 73 14.88 -17.97 -9.03
N GLY A 74 16.04 -17.33 -8.91
CA GLY A 74 16.52 -16.39 -9.91
C GLY A 74 17.65 -15.50 -9.41
N VAL A 75 18.24 -14.80 -10.37
CA VAL A 75 19.41 -13.95 -10.18
C VAL A 75 19.01 -12.48 -10.27
N TYR A 76 19.60 -11.65 -9.42
CA TYR A 76 19.28 -10.25 -9.23
C TYR A 76 20.55 -9.41 -9.17
N VAL A 77 20.41 -8.11 -9.42
CA VAL A 77 21.48 -7.12 -9.34
C VAL A 77 20.99 -5.85 -8.64
N THR A 78 21.85 -5.19 -7.87
CA THR A 78 21.57 -3.84 -7.35
C THR A 78 21.38 -2.85 -8.49
N MET A 79 20.44 -1.92 -8.31
CA MET A 79 20.19 -0.90 -9.31
C MET A 79 21.18 0.26 -9.27
N ASN A 80 21.62 0.60 -8.07
CA ASN A 80 22.38 1.81 -7.81
C ASN A 80 23.84 1.48 -7.46
N PRO A 81 24.78 2.42 -7.66
CA PRO A 81 26.16 2.27 -7.26
C PRO A 81 26.28 1.89 -5.78
N VAL A 82 27.01 0.81 -5.54
CA VAL A 82 27.30 0.30 -4.21
C VAL A 82 28.59 0.94 -3.70
N ASP A 83 28.68 1.15 -2.38
CA ASP A 83 29.91 1.55 -1.71
C ASP A 83 31.09 0.65 -2.16
N PRO A 84 32.18 1.23 -2.71
CA PRO A 84 33.32 0.47 -3.19
C PRO A 84 33.94 -0.48 -2.16
N ASP A 85 33.88 -0.14 -0.87
CA ASP A 85 34.45 -0.97 0.20
C ASP A 85 33.75 -2.33 0.32
N LEU A 86 32.50 -2.44 -0.14
CA LEU A 86 31.78 -3.71 -0.17
C LEU A 86 32.39 -4.73 -1.14
N LEU A 87 33.22 -4.29 -2.08
CA LEU A 87 33.99 -5.19 -2.94
C LEU A 87 34.86 -6.15 -2.11
N ALA A 88 35.33 -5.73 -0.92
CA ALA A 88 36.12 -6.58 -0.03
C ALA A 88 35.36 -7.80 0.51
N ARG A 89 34.01 -7.79 0.51
CA ARG A 89 33.20 -8.93 0.96
C ARG A 89 33.34 -10.15 0.04
N ALA A 90 33.44 -9.93 -1.27
CA ALA A 90 33.70 -10.98 -2.27
C ALA A 90 34.06 -10.34 -3.63
N CYS A 91 35.30 -9.87 -3.77
CA CYS A 91 35.75 -9.13 -4.95
C CYS A 91 35.69 -10.00 -6.21
N ASN A 92 34.84 -9.61 -7.17
CA ASN A 92 34.64 -10.23 -8.48
C ASN A 92 34.38 -11.75 -8.40
N ARG A 93 33.74 -12.19 -7.31
CA ARG A 93 33.36 -13.60 -7.09
C ARG A 93 32.13 -13.67 -6.20
N THR A 94 31.50 -14.83 -6.17
CA THR A 94 30.34 -15.08 -5.32
C THR A 94 30.71 -15.88 -4.07
N ARG A 95 29.93 -15.71 -3.01
CA ARG A 95 29.98 -16.50 -1.77
C ARG A 95 28.58 -16.75 -1.23
N ILE A 96 28.43 -17.80 -0.43
CA ILE A 96 27.21 -18.01 0.36
C ILE A 96 27.12 -16.88 1.40
N VAL A 97 25.93 -16.31 1.54
CA VAL A 97 25.65 -15.29 2.55
C VAL A 97 25.22 -15.99 3.83
N GLY A 98 26.06 -15.94 4.87
CA GLY A 98 25.80 -16.55 6.17
C GLY A 98 24.86 -15.72 7.06
N LYS A 99 24.46 -16.27 8.21
CA LYS A 99 23.75 -15.50 9.25
C LYS A 99 24.68 -14.42 9.80
N GLY A 100 24.34 -13.15 9.59
CA GLY A 100 25.13 -11.99 10.03
C GLY A 100 26.06 -11.41 8.96
N ASP A 101 26.26 -12.13 7.85
CA ASP A 101 26.87 -11.56 6.64
C ASP A 101 25.84 -10.70 5.93
N GLY A 102 26.05 -9.38 5.94
CA GLY A 102 25.16 -8.46 5.26
C GLY A 102 25.23 -8.61 3.74
N SER A 103 24.08 -8.62 3.10
CA SER A 103 23.98 -8.14 1.71
C SER A 103 24.14 -6.60 1.67
N THR A 104 24.07 -5.97 0.50
CA THR A 104 24.06 -4.50 0.42
C THR A 104 22.76 -3.97 1.06
N ALA A 105 22.90 -3.02 2.00
CA ALA A 105 21.81 -2.31 2.64
C ALA A 105 21.67 -0.89 2.05
N ASP A 106 20.57 -0.20 2.34
CA ASP A 106 20.28 1.12 1.77
C ASP A 106 21.37 2.16 2.08
N HIS A 107 21.94 2.14 3.28
CA HIS A 107 23.02 3.05 3.65
C HIS A 107 24.35 2.76 2.95
N ASN A 108 24.49 1.63 2.26
CA ASN A 108 25.66 1.30 1.44
C ASN A 108 25.52 1.75 -0.02
N ILE A 109 24.46 2.47 -0.36
CA ILE A 109 24.26 3.02 -1.71
C ILE A 109 24.77 4.46 -1.73
N THR A 110 25.65 4.77 -2.67
CA THR A 110 26.30 6.10 -2.70
C THR A 110 25.39 7.18 -3.30
N ARG A 111 24.58 6.82 -4.29
CA ARG A 111 23.55 7.70 -4.90
C ARG A 111 22.52 6.87 -5.66
N ARG A 112 21.38 7.47 -5.96
CA ARG A 112 20.33 6.86 -6.79
C ARG A 112 20.52 7.28 -8.23
N THR A 113 20.73 6.29 -9.10
CA THR A 113 20.97 6.52 -10.53
C THR A 113 19.91 5.89 -11.42
N LEU A 114 19.14 4.92 -10.90
CA LEU A 114 18.04 4.28 -11.60
C LEU A 114 16.76 4.32 -10.75
N LEU A 115 15.63 4.53 -11.42
CA LEU A 115 14.29 4.35 -10.90
C LEU A 115 13.63 3.17 -11.63
N LEU A 116 13.10 2.21 -10.85
CA LEU A 116 12.39 1.04 -11.36
C LEU A 116 10.91 1.28 -11.19
N VAL A 117 10.18 1.19 -12.29
CA VAL A 117 8.74 0.98 -12.28
C VAL A 117 8.52 -0.49 -12.60
N ASP A 118 8.13 -1.26 -11.58
CA ASP A 118 7.90 -2.71 -11.69
C ASP A 118 6.40 -2.96 -11.84
N LEU A 119 6.02 -3.61 -12.93
CA LEU A 119 4.63 -3.92 -13.28
C LEU A 119 4.44 -5.44 -13.23
N ASP A 120 3.70 -5.89 -12.22
CA ASP A 120 3.43 -7.30 -11.99
C ASP A 120 1.96 -7.62 -12.28
N PRO A 121 1.67 -8.68 -13.05
CA PRO A 121 0.30 -9.13 -13.21
C PRO A 121 -0.24 -9.69 -11.89
N ARG A 122 -1.52 -9.42 -11.61
CA ARG A 122 -2.23 -9.96 -10.45
C ARG A 122 -2.45 -11.45 -10.65
N ARG A 123 -1.84 -12.26 -9.77
CA ARG A 123 -1.90 -13.73 -9.79
C ARG A 123 -1.60 -14.29 -8.41
N LEU A 124 -1.80 -15.60 -8.24
CA LEU A 124 -1.44 -16.27 -6.99
C LEU A 124 0.06 -16.13 -6.70
N SER A 125 0.39 -15.96 -5.43
CA SER A 125 1.78 -15.85 -4.99
C SER A 125 2.53 -17.17 -5.21
N GLY A 126 3.81 -17.08 -5.54
CA GLY A 126 4.70 -18.23 -5.64
C GLY A 126 4.70 -19.00 -6.97
N ILE A 127 3.84 -18.67 -7.94
CA ILE A 127 3.83 -19.31 -9.27
C ILE A 127 4.41 -18.39 -10.35
N SER A 128 4.49 -18.83 -11.61
CA SER A 128 4.84 -18.00 -12.78
C SER A 128 3.60 -17.51 -13.54
N SER A 129 3.74 -16.44 -14.34
CA SER A 129 2.60 -15.83 -15.03
C SER A 129 2.20 -16.66 -16.26
N THR A 130 0.92 -16.59 -16.65
CA THR A 130 0.51 -17.08 -17.98
C THR A 130 1.05 -16.16 -19.09
N GLU A 131 0.85 -16.55 -20.36
CA GLU A 131 1.22 -15.69 -21.48
C GLU A 131 0.35 -14.44 -21.54
N GLU A 132 -0.94 -14.57 -21.25
CA GLU A 132 -1.91 -13.47 -21.22
C GLU A 132 -1.59 -12.50 -20.07
N GLU A 133 -1.33 -13.02 -18.87
CA GLU A 133 -0.89 -12.23 -17.71
C GLU A 133 0.40 -11.46 -18.02
N HIS A 134 1.39 -12.11 -18.65
CA HIS A 134 2.66 -11.49 -19.03
C HIS A 134 2.48 -10.42 -20.11
N ALA A 135 1.67 -10.70 -21.14
CA ALA A 135 1.36 -9.77 -22.22
C ALA A 135 0.62 -8.53 -21.69
N ALA A 136 -0.31 -8.70 -20.75
CA ALA A 136 -1.02 -7.59 -20.10
C ALA A 136 -0.05 -6.66 -19.35
N ALA A 137 0.91 -7.21 -18.61
CA ALA A 137 1.94 -6.42 -17.93
C ALA A 137 2.81 -5.61 -18.92
N LEU A 138 3.19 -6.22 -20.05
CA LEU A 138 3.94 -5.54 -21.10
C LEU A 138 3.12 -4.44 -21.80
N ALA A 139 1.84 -4.68 -22.05
CA ALA A 139 0.94 -3.67 -22.62
C ALA A 139 0.81 -2.47 -21.68
N ARG A 140 0.54 -2.72 -20.39
CA ARG A 140 0.45 -1.66 -19.38
C ARG A 140 1.77 -0.90 -19.22
N ALA A 141 2.92 -1.57 -19.32
CA ALA A 141 4.21 -0.88 -19.30
C ALA A 141 4.40 0.08 -20.48
N ARG A 142 3.89 -0.27 -21.67
CA ARG A 142 3.92 0.63 -22.84
C ARG A 142 3.00 1.83 -22.64
N GLU A 143 1.80 1.61 -22.09
CA GLU A 143 0.88 2.71 -21.74
C GLU A 143 1.49 3.67 -20.72
N VAL A 144 2.13 3.15 -19.66
CA VAL A 144 2.85 3.97 -18.68
C VAL A 144 3.97 4.77 -19.36
N ARG A 145 4.79 4.12 -20.19
CA ARG A 145 5.86 4.77 -20.94
C ARG A 145 5.33 5.91 -21.80
N ASP A 146 4.31 5.65 -22.61
CA ASP A 146 3.78 6.61 -23.57
C ASP A 146 3.10 7.78 -22.85
N GLY A 147 2.36 7.49 -21.78
CA GLY A 147 1.78 8.51 -20.92
C GLY A 147 2.82 9.38 -20.21
N LEU A 148 3.94 8.81 -19.75
CA LEU A 148 5.03 9.59 -19.15
C LEU A 148 5.80 10.40 -20.19
N HIS A 149 6.03 9.84 -21.39
CA HIS A 149 6.65 10.54 -22.50
C HIS A 149 5.85 11.78 -22.92
N ALA A 150 4.52 11.66 -23.00
CA ALA A 150 3.63 12.80 -23.24
C ALA A 150 3.71 13.91 -22.16
N ARG A 151 4.23 13.58 -20.97
CA ARG A 151 4.49 14.53 -19.87
C ARG A 151 5.94 15.02 -19.84
N GLY A 152 6.72 14.76 -20.89
CA GLY A 152 8.10 15.20 -21.03
C GLY A 152 9.13 14.28 -20.36
N TRP A 153 8.75 13.09 -19.91
CA TRP A 153 9.73 12.12 -19.42
C TRP A 153 10.60 11.59 -20.57
N PRO A 154 11.90 11.39 -20.34
CA PRO A 154 12.78 10.72 -21.31
C PRO A 154 12.36 9.26 -21.50
N THR A 155 12.76 8.66 -22.62
CA THR A 155 12.45 7.26 -22.92
C THR A 155 13.19 6.30 -21.96
N PRO A 156 12.50 5.37 -21.27
CA PRO A 156 13.12 4.38 -20.40
C PRO A 156 13.68 3.19 -21.17
N ILE A 157 14.41 2.32 -20.47
CA ILE A 157 14.58 0.94 -20.91
C ILE A 157 13.31 0.16 -20.56
N LEU A 158 12.70 -0.49 -21.56
CA LEU A 158 11.59 -1.43 -21.38
C LEU A 158 12.14 -2.85 -21.36
N ALA A 159 11.81 -3.62 -20.33
CA ALA A 159 12.26 -4.99 -20.19
C ALA A 159 11.14 -5.92 -19.70
N SER A 160 11.26 -7.20 -20.02
CA SER A 160 10.52 -8.27 -19.37
C SER A 160 11.30 -8.78 -18.16
N SER A 161 10.66 -8.86 -17.00
CA SER A 161 11.24 -9.47 -15.79
C SER A 161 11.17 -11.01 -15.82
N GLY A 162 10.53 -11.57 -16.86
CA GLY A 162 10.16 -12.97 -17.02
C GLY A 162 8.71 -13.25 -16.62
N ASN A 163 8.15 -12.51 -15.66
CA ASN A 163 6.75 -12.66 -15.23
C ASN A 163 5.92 -11.38 -15.38
N GLY A 164 6.57 -10.23 -15.40
CA GLY A 164 5.96 -8.93 -15.57
C GLY A 164 6.84 -8.06 -16.47
N ALA A 165 6.70 -6.75 -16.29
CA ALA A 165 7.38 -5.75 -17.08
C ALA A 165 8.11 -4.75 -16.19
N HIS A 166 9.28 -4.29 -16.63
CA HIS A 166 10.01 -3.22 -15.98
C HIS A 166 10.13 -2.04 -16.93
N LEU A 167 9.92 -0.83 -16.42
CA LEU A 167 10.49 0.40 -16.99
C LEU A 167 11.62 0.86 -16.08
N VAL A 168 12.81 1.00 -16.65
CA VAL A 168 13.98 1.51 -15.93
C VAL A 168 14.29 2.90 -16.46
N TYR A 169 14.08 3.90 -15.61
CA TYR A 169 14.41 5.30 -15.87
C TYR A 169 15.76 5.63 -15.25
N ARG A 170 16.57 6.44 -15.95
CA ARG A 170 17.74 7.08 -15.35
C ARG A 170 17.27 8.21 -14.45
N VAL A 171 17.89 8.36 -13.29
CA VAL A 171 17.70 9.50 -12.38
C VAL A 171 19.07 9.97 -11.88
N ASP A 172 19.12 11.15 -11.28
CA ASP A 172 20.28 11.63 -10.56
C ASP A 172 19.80 12.24 -9.24
N LEU A 173 19.81 11.41 -8.19
CA LEU A 173 19.30 11.79 -6.87
C LEU A 173 20.28 11.34 -5.78
N PRO A 174 20.44 12.13 -4.71
CA PRO A 174 21.17 11.70 -3.53
C PRO A 174 20.48 10.51 -2.84
N ASN A 175 21.23 9.82 -1.97
CA ASN A 175 20.67 8.78 -1.11
C ASN A 175 20.29 9.36 0.26
N ASP A 176 19.24 10.16 0.29
CA ASP A 176 18.73 10.82 1.49
C ASP A 176 17.23 10.56 1.71
N PRO A 177 16.69 10.91 2.88
CA PRO A 177 15.27 10.74 3.17
C PRO A 177 14.34 11.50 2.21
N GLU A 178 14.76 12.67 1.71
CA GLU A 178 13.97 13.48 0.78
C GLU A 178 13.81 12.78 -0.57
N SER A 179 14.90 12.23 -1.12
CA SER A 179 14.89 11.46 -2.37
C SER A 179 14.12 10.15 -2.21
N LEU A 180 14.20 9.50 -1.06
CA LEU A 180 13.35 8.34 -0.75
C LEU A 180 11.86 8.73 -0.78
N ALA A 181 11.47 9.82 -0.13
CA ALA A 181 10.10 10.30 -0.11
C ALA A 181 9.60 10.68 -1.51
N LEU A 182 10.45 11.32 -2.32
CA LEU A 182 10.13 11.65 -3.72
C LEU A 182 9.89 10.40 -4.56
N VAL A 183 10.79 9.40 -4.47
CA VAL A 183 10.64 8.13 -5.19
C VAL A 183 9.38 7.38 -4.73
N GLN A 184 9.11 7.34 -3.43
CA GLN A 184 7.88 6.74 -2.90
C GLN A 184 6.63 7.45 -3.41
N GLY A 185 6.63 8.78 -3.41
CA GLY A 185 5.52 9.59 -3.93
C GLY A 185 5.30 9.33 -5.43
N ALA A 186 6.37 9.31 -6.22
CA ALA A 186 6.29 9.05 -7.65
C ALA A 186 5.73 7.65 -7.93
N LEU A 187 6.22 6.60 -7.26
CA LEU A 187 5.70 5.24 -7.43
C LEU A 187 4.23 5.11 -7.00
N ARG A 188 3.83 5.75 -5.90
CA ARG A 188 2.42 5.81 -5.49
C ARG A 188 1.55 6.55 -6.52
N GLY A 189 2.07 7.63 -7.10
CA GLY A 189 1.42 8.34 -8.20
C GLY A 189 1.23 7.45 -9.43
N LEU A 190 2.27 6.72 -9.84
CA LEU A 190 2.18 5.77 -10.96
C LEU A 190 1.18 4.65 -10.67
N HIS A 191 1.21 4.06 -9.48
CA HIS A 191 0.24 3.06 -9.05
C HIS A 191 -1.19 3.59 -9.08
N LEU A 192 -1.41 4.80 -8.58
CA LEU A 192 -2.71 5.46 -8.62
C LEU A 192 -3.21 5.64 -10.05
N LEU A 193 -2.32 5.99 -10.98
CA LEU A 193 -2.70 6.28 -12.37
C LEU A 193 -2.87 5.02 -13.24
N TYR A 194 -2.08 3.98 -13.00
CA TYR A 194 -1.88 2.89 -13.97
C TYR A 194 -2.06 1.48 -13.41
N SER A 195 -2.26 1.28 -12.10
CA SER A 195 -2.68 -0.03 -11.58
C SER A 195 -4.17 -0.27 -11.84
N ASP A 196 -4.52 -1.50 -12.18
CA ASP A 196 -5.91 -1.95 -12.39
C ASP A 196 -6.16 -3.37 -11.87
N GLN A 197 -7.21 -4.03 -12.36
CA GLN A 197 -7.61 -5.38 -11.97
C GLN A 197 -6.67 -6.48 -12.52
N ALA A 198 -5.88 -6.20 -13.56
CA ALA A 198 -5.00 -7.17 -14.19
C ALA A 198 -3.53 -6.95 -13.81
N VAL A 199 -3.08 -5.71 -13.66
CA VAL A 199 -1.67 -5.34 -13.45
C VAL A 199 -1.53 -4.35 -12.32
N ASP A 200 -0.53 -4.57 -11.46
CA ASP A 200 -0.17 -3.68 -10.37
C ASP A 200 1.20 -3.04 -10.63
N VAL A 201 1.31 -1.74 -10.37
CA VAL A 201 2.61 -1.08 -10.24
C VAL A 201 3.09 -1.25 -8.79
N ASP A 202 4.19 -1.98 -8.58
CA ASP A 202 4.73 -2.25 -7.25
C ASP A 202 5.34 -0.98 -6.65
N THR A 203 4.76 -0.50 -5.56
CA THR A 203 5.23 0.69 -4.83
C THR A 203 6.33 0.37 -3.81
N SER A 204 6.57 -0.91 -3.53
CA SER A 204 7.54 -1.38 -2.54
C SER A 204 8.98 -1.22 -2.99
N VAL A 205 9.23 -1.05 -4.29
CA VAL A 205 10.58 -0.97 -4.92
C VAL A 205 11.33 0.34 -4.67
N CYS A 206 10.89 1.16 -3.72
CA CYS A 206 11.38 2.52 -3.50
C CYS A 206 12.76 2.65 -2.81
N ASN A 207 13.22 1.62 -2.11
CA ASN A 207 14.45 1.69 -1.31
C ASN A 207 15.71 1.75 -2.20
N ALA A 208 16.80 2.32 -1.68
CA ALA A 208 17.99 2.63 -2.47
C ALA A 208 18.74 1.35 -2.94
N ALA A 209 18.84 0.35 -2.07
CA ALA A 209 19.49 -0.93 -2.34
C ALA A 209 18.57 -1.94 -3.04
N ARG A 210 17.48 -1.49 -3.66
CA ARG A 210 16.56 -2.36 -4.39
C ARG A 210 17.33 -3.16 -5.43
N ILE A 211 17.15 -4.48 -5.38
CA ILE A 211 17.62 -5.41 -6.39
C ILE A 211 16.52 -5.60 -7.42
N ARG A 212 16.92 -5.75 -8.69
CA ARG A 212 16.02 -6.12 -9.79
C ARG A 212 16.52 -7.39 -10.45
N ARG A 213 15.64 -8.09 -11.17
CA ARG A 213 16.03 -9.22 -12.01
C ARG A 213 17.23 -8.84 -12.89
N LEU A 214 18.25 -9.68 -12.92
CA LEU A 214 19.36 -9.52 -13.84
C LEU A 214 18.91 -9.97 -15.24
N TYR A 215 18.68 -9.01 -16.14
CA TYR A 215 18.26 -9.28 -17.51
C TYR A 215 19.22 -10.24 -18.19
N GLY A 216 18.67 -11.18 -18.97
CA GLY A 216 19.39 -12.30 -19.52
C GLY A 216 19.38 -13.53 -18.63
N THR A 217 18.74 -13.53 -17.45
CA THR A 217 18.61 -14.73 -16.58
C THR A 217 17.17 -15.24 -16.47
N MET A 218 17.01 -16.52 -16.15
CA MET A 218 15.71 -17.18 -15.98
C MET A 218 14.97 -16.72 -14.71
N ALA A 219 13.68 -16.43 -14.83
CA ALA A 219 12.80 -16.16 -13.69
C ALA A 219 11.98 -17.42 -13.35
N ARG A 220 12.22 -18.00 -12.17
CA ARG A 220 11.55 -19.23 -11.72
C ARG A 220 10.72 -18.97 -10.48
N LYS A 221 9.41 -19.17 -10.62
CA LYS A 221 8.47 -19.18 -9.49
C LYS A 221 7.57 -20.40 -9.67
N GLY A 222 7.51 -21.26 -8.65
CA GLY A 222 6.80 -22.53 -8.71
C GLY A 222 7.38 -23.47 -9.76
N ASP A 223 6.58 -24.45 -10.17
CA ASP A 223 6.96 -25.40 -11.22
C ASP A 223 6.82 -24.80 -12.62
N ASP A 224 7.62 -25.31 -13.56
CA ASP A 224 7.57 -24.96 -14.98
C ASP A 224 6.51 -25.83 -15.67
N VAL A 225 5.33 -25.25 -15.90
CA VAL A 225 4.21 -25.93 -16.55
C VAL A 225 3.79 -25.18 -17.81
N PRO A 226 3.22 -25.84 -18.83
CA PRO A 226 2.92 -25.21 -20.13
C PRO A 226 2.11 -23.90 -20.04
N ASP A 227 1.16 -23.83 -19.10
CA ASP A 227 0.32 -22.65 -18.87
C ASP A 227 1.04 -21.52 -18.13
N ARG A 228 2.06 -21.84 -17.33
CA ARG A 228 2.79 -20.90 -16.46
C ARG A 228 4.29 -21.14 -16.56
N PRO A 229 4.89 -20.94 -17.75
CA PRO A 229 6.25 -21.34 -17.98
C PRO A 229 7.23 -20.41 -17.27
N HIS A 230 8.41 -20.95 -16.93
CA HIS A 230 9.55 -20.13 -16.53
C HIS A 230 10.07 -19.40 -17.78
N ARG A 231 10.25 -18.07 -17.69
CA ARG A 231 10.72 -17.26 -18.83
C ARG A 231 12.03 -16.54 -18.51
N ARG A 232 12.88 -16.42 -19.53
CA ARG A 232 14.12 -15.62 -19.46
C ARG A 232 13.75 -14.13 -19.49
N SER A 233 14.23 -13.40 -18.49
CA SER A 233 14.14 -11.94 -18.46
C SER A 233 15.02 -11.32 -19.55
N ARG A 234 14.58 -10.21 -20.14
CA ARG A 234 15.28 -9.59 -21.28
C ARG A 234 14.93 -8.12 -21.44
N ILE A 235 15.88 -7.31 -21.88
CA ILE A 235 15.58 -5.98 -22.40
C ILE A 235 14.86 -6.12 -23.73
N LEU A 236 13.73 -5.42 -23.89
CA LEU A 236 12.90 -5.44 -25.08
C LEU A 236 13.14 -4.21 -25.96
N ASP A 237 13.37 -3.06 -25.34
CA ASP A 237 13.59 -1.79 -26.02
C ASP A 237 14.57 -0.92 -25.24
N ARG A 238 15.35 -0.12 -25.96
CA ARG A 238 16.35 0.79 -25.41
C ARG A 238 16.23 2.17 -26.04
N PRO A 239 16.38 3.25 -25.26
CA PRO A 239 16.51 4.57 -25.85
C PRO A 239 17.87 4.69 -26.57
N GLU A 240 17.92 5.52 -27.61
CA GLU A 240 19.19 5.93 -28.23
C GLU A 240 20.07 6.69 -27.23
N GLU A 241 19.45 7.55 -26.40
CA GLU A 241 20.10 8.33 -25.36
C GLU A 241 19.39 8.15 -24.01
N PHE A 242 20.11 7.64 -23.01
CA PHE A 242 19.52 7.29 -21.71
C PHE A 242 19.57 8.46 -20.71
N LYS A 243 18.78 9.51 -20.99
CA LYS A 243 18.75 10.76 -20.21
C LYS A 243 18.12 10.59 -18.82
N PRO A 244 18.63 11.29 -17.79
CA PRO A 244 18.00 11.31 -16.49
C PRO A 244 16.64 12.03 -16.52
N VAL A 245 15.67 11.51 -15.78
CA VAL A 245 14.39 12.17 -15.52
C VAL A 245 14.64 13.39 -14.64
N HIS A 246 14.14 14.55 -15.06
CA HIS A 246 14.25 15.77 -14.27
C HIS A 246 13.43 15.67 -12.98
N ARG A 247 13.96 16.18 -11.86
CA ARG A 247 13.30 16.11 -10.54
C ARG A 247 11.84 16.59 -10.55
N ALA A 248 11.59 17.73 -11.21
CA ALA A 248 10.24 18.31 -11.33
C ALA A 248 9.20 17.35 -11.95
N LEU A 249 9.62 16.43 -12.81
CA LEU A 249 8.73 15.43 -13.41
C LEU A 249 8.33 14.33 -12.41
N LEU A 250 9.26 13.95 -11.53
CA LEU A 250 8.98 13.04 -10.41
C LEU A 250 8.00 13.70 -9.42
N GLU A 251 8.24 14.97 -9.10
CA GLU A 251 7.37 15.77 -8.22
C GLU A 251 5.95 15.89 -8.82
N ALA A 252 5.84 16.15 -10.12
CA ALA A 252 4.55 16.27 -10.81
C ALA A 252 3.74 14.96 -10.78
N ILE A 253 4.40 13.80 -10.85
CA ILE A 253 3.76 12.48 -10.67
C ILE A 253 3.43 12.23 -9.20
N ALA A 254 4.33 12.57 -8.27
CA ALA A 254 4.08 12.42 -6.83
C ALA A 254 2.87 13.27 -6.38
N ALA A 255 2.71 14.47 -6.94
CA ALA A 255 1.56 15.36 -6.71
C ALA A 255 0.23 14.82 -7.27
N GLN A 256 0.24 13.68 -7.97
CA GLN A 256 -0.98 12.98 -8.38
C GLN A 256 -1.68 12.29 -7.22
N VAL A 257 -0.93 11.90 -6.19
CA VAL A 257 -1.49 11.34 -4.97
C VAL A 257 -2.18 12.46 -4.20
N PRO A 258 -3.49 12.37 -3.96
CA PRO A 258 -4.19 13.40 -3.23
C PRO A 258 -3.75 13.43 -1.76
N GLU A 259 -3.76 14.62 -1.17
CA GLU A 259 -3.71 14.78 0.28
C GLU A 259 -5.08 14.42 0.86
N ASP A 260 -5.11 13.82 2.05
CA ASP A 260 -6.34 13.83 2.85
C ASP A 260 -6.43 15.23 3.49
N PRO A 261 -7.39 16.08 3.07
CA PRO A 261 -7.52 17.42 3.65
C PRO A 261 -8.01 17.39 5.11
N GLY A 262 -8.25 16.19 5.68
CA GLY A 262 -8.90 16.01 6.96
C GLY A 262 -10.40 16.33 6.89
N PRO A 263 -11.13 16.26 8.02
CA PRO A 263 -12.52 16.70 8.06
C PRO A 263 -12.59 18.16 7.63
N ALA A 264 -13.39 18.46 6.60
CA ALA A 264 -13.53 19.80 6.05
C ALA A 264 -13.77 20.83 7.17
N SER A 265 -12.86 21.81 7.28
CA SER A 265 -12.95 22.91 8.24
C SER A 265 -14.29 23.66 8.05
N THR A 266 -15.01 23.76 9.15
CA THR A 266 -16.30 24.43 9.30
C THR A 266 -16.24 25.89 8.90
N THR A 267 -16.65 26.22 7.68
CA THR A 267 -17.39 27.46 7.39
C THR A 267 -18.40 27.15 6.28
N THR A 268 -19.69 27.39 6.54
CA THR A 268 -20.85 27.09 5.67
C THR A 268 -21.18 25.60 5.42
N ARG A 269 -21.64 24.89 6.47
CA ARG A 269 -22.47 23.68 6.31
C ARG A 269 -23.93 24.07 6.01
N THR A 270 -24.32 24.05 4.74
CA THR A 270 -25.66 23.55 4.40
C THR A 270 -25.72 22.08 4.80
N ARG A 271 -26.81 21.65 5.45
CA ARG A 271 -27.06 20.27 5.91
C ARG A 271 -27.04 19.28 4.73
N GLY A 272 -25.86 18.77 4.36
CA GLY A 272 -25.68 17.65 3.45
C GLY A 272 -25.18 16.43 4.21
N GLU A 273 -25.74 15.26 3.92
CA GLU A 273 -25.27 13.95 4.39
C GLU A 273 -23.81 13.71 3.97
N ALA A 274 -23.10 12.85 4.70
CA ALA A 274 -21.80 12.35 4.26
C ALA A 274 -21.98 11.65 2.90
N VAL A 275 -21.16 11.99 1.91
CA VAL A 275 -21.26 11.40 0.57
C VAL A 275 -20.91 9.92 0.68
N ASP A 276 -21.83 9.01 0.38
CA ASP A 276 -21.47 7.63 0.03
C ASP A 276 -20.98 7.64 -1.43
N LEU A 277 -19.67 7.59 -1.63
CA LEU A 277 -19.09 7.78 -2.95
C LEU A 277 -19.50 6.66 -3.90
N GLN A 278 -19.53 5.41 -3.45
CA GLN A 278 -19.91 4.27 -4.30
C GLN A 278 -21.36 4.38 -4.76
N ALA A 279 -22.27 4.66 -3.84
CA ALA A 279 -23.69 4.86 -4.17
C ALA A 279 -23.88 6.06 -5.11
N TRP A 280 -23.14 7.15 -4.89
CA TRP A 280 -23.17 8.32 -5.75
C TRP A 280 -22.71 8.00 -7.18
N LEU A 281 -21.53 7.36 -7.34
CA LEU A 281 -20.98 6.98 -8.64
C LEU A 281 -21.90 6.01 -9.40
N SER A 282 -22.50 5.05 -8.67
CA SER A 282 -23.42 4.06 -9.24
C SER A 282 -24.72 4.70 -9.72
N ARG A 283 -25.29 5.61 -8.92
CA ARG A 283 -26.52 6.35 -9.26
C ARG A 283 -26.37 7.18 -10.54
N HIS A 284 -25.19 7.74 -10.76
CA HIS A 284 -24.90 8.53 -11.96
C HIS A 284 -24.38 7.68 -13.14
N GLY A 285 -24.28 6.35 -12.98
CA GLY A 285 -23.88 5.45 -14.06
C GLY A 285 -22.43 5.61 -14.52
N ILE A 286 -21.55 6.14 -13.66
CA ILE A 286 -20.14 6.41 -13.99
C ILE A 286 -19.15 5.51 -13.23
N LEU A 287 -19.62 4.63 -12.35
CA LEU A 287 -18.78 3.64 -11.69
C LEU A 287 -18.37 2.54 -12.70
N LEU A 288 -17.07 2.34 -12.88
CA LEU A 288 -16.53 1.28 -13.75
C LEU A 288 -16.02 0.09 -12.95
N ALA A 289 -15.31 0.34 -11.85
CA ALA A 289 -14.81 -0.72 -10.95
C ALA A 289 -14.43 -0.16 -9.56
N GLY A 290 -14.27 -1.05 -8.58
CA GLY A 290 -13.84 -0.74 -7.21
C GLY A 290 -14.88 -1.13 -6.14
N PRO A 291 -14.58 -0.90 -4.84
CA PRO A 291 -13.40 -0.19 -4.36
C PRO A 291 -12.10 -1.01 -4.44
N THR A 292 -10.98 -0.33 -4.65
CA THR A 292 -9.64 -0.84 -4.35
C THR A 292 -8.97 0.05 -3.29
N SER A 293 -8.03 -0.51 -2.53
CA SER A 293 -7.32 0.26 -1.51
C SER A 293 -6.26 1.16 -2.15
N MET A 294 -6.19 2.42 -1.74
CA MET A 294 -5.10 3.33 -2.03
C MET A 294 -4.63 4.05 -0.76
N GLN A 295 -3.45 4.67 -0.82
CA GLN A 295 -2.95 5.53 0.26
C GLN A 295 -2.91 6.98 -0.21
N ALA A 296 -3.39 7.88 0.64
CA ALA A 296 -3.17 9.31 0.51
C ALA A 296 -1.69 9.64 0.70
N ARG A 297 -1.31 10.90 0.45
CA ARG A 297 0.09 11.33 0.55
C ARG A 297 0.66 11.18 1.96
N ASP A 298 -0.16 11.35 2.99
CA ASP A 298 0.19 11.15 4.41
C ASP A 298 0.22 9.67 4.83
N GLY A 299 -0.10 8.74 3.93
CA GLY A 299 -0.15 7.30 4.19
C GLY A 299 -1.50 6.80 4.72
N SER A 300 -2.48 7.68 4.93
CA SER A 300 -3.83 7.28 5.33
C SER A 300 -4.52 6.47 4.22
N PRO A 301 -5.30 5.43 4.55
CA PRO A 301 -5.99 4.63 3.55
C PRO A 301 -7.19 5.39 2.95
N ALA A 302 -7.51 5.11 1.69
CA ALA A 302 -8.69 5.59 1.00
C ALA A 302 -9.23 4.50 0.06
N ASP A 303 -10.54 4.54 -0.19
CA ASP A 303 -11.19 3.62 -1.13
C ASP A 303 -11.24 4.30 -2.51
N LYS A 304 -10.57 3.70 -3.49
CA LYS A 304 -10.46 4.17 -4.87
C LYS A 304 -11.45 3.45 -5.77
N TYR A 305 -12.08 4.20 -6.66
CA TYR A 305 -12.99 3.72 -7.68
C TYR A 305 -12.49 4.16 -9.06
N ALA A 306 -12.50 3.26 -10.04
CA ALA A 306 -12.35 3.61 -11.44
C ALA A 306 -13.68 4.15 -11.96
N ILE A 307 -13.64 5.28 -12.66
CA ILE A 307 -14.86 5.98 -13.09
C ILE A 307 -14.76 6.42 -14.55
N ARG A 308 -15.92 6.63 -15.18
CA ARG A 308 -16.00 7.34 -16.46
C ARG A 308 -15.86 8.83 -16.21
N CYS A 309 -14.92 9.50 -16.90
CA CYS A 309 -14.77 10.95 -16.76
C CYS A 309 -15.82 11.74 -17.58
N LEU A 310 -15.86 13.07 -17.40
CA LEU A 310 -16.78 13.96 -18.13
C LEU A 310 -16.54 13.99 -19.65
N ASN A 311 -15.32 13.66 -20.09
CA ASN A 311 -14.98 13.53 -21.51
C ASN A 311 -15.23 12.12 -22.07
N GLY A 312 -15.82 11.21 -21.29
CA GLY A 312 -16.22 9.88 -21.73
C GLY A 312 -15.15 8.79 -21.65
N HIS A 313 -13.90 9.10 -21.31
CA HIS A 313 -12.86 8.08 -21.13
C HIS A 313 -13.26 7.08 -20.04
N GLU A 314 -13.06 5.79 -20.35
CA GLU A 314 -13.30 4.65 -19.45
C GLU A 314 -12.01 4.19 -18.75
N ASP A 315 -10.89 4.79 -19.11
CA ASP A 315 -9.58 4.53 -18.57
C ASP A 315 -8.97 5.81 -17.98
N GLY A 316 -8.11 5.62 -16.98
CA GLY A 316 -7.31 6.68 -16.40
C GLY A 316 -8.02 7.70 -15.51
N ALA A 317 -9.35 7.62 -15.38
CA ALA A 317 -10.13 8.42 -14.44
C ALA A 317 -10.49 7.64 -13.18
N TRP A 318 -10.39 8.31 -12.03
CA TRP A 318 -10.68 7.72 -10.72
C TRP A 318 -11.31 8.73 -9.77
N ALA A 319 -12.05 8.22 -8.79
CA ALA A 319 -12.46 8.95 -7.60
C ALA A 319 -12.07 8.16 -6.35
N ALA A 320 -11.74 8.86 -5.27
CA ALA A 320 -11.35 8.24 -4.01
C ALA A 320 -12.05 8.90 -2.84
N GLN A 321 -12.48 8.08 -1.89
CA GLN A 321 -13.04 8.52 -0.62
C GLN A 321 -12.06 8.21 0.52
N PHE A 322 -11.64 9.24 1.24
CA PHE A 322 -10.76 9.11 2.41
C PHE A 322 -11.56 8.68 3.64
N ARG A 323 -10.87 8.16 4.66
CA ARG A 323 -11.50 7.84 5.96
C ARG A 323 -12.07 9.08 6.65
N SER A 324 -11.56 10.27 6.33
CA SER A 324 -12.12 11.57 6.78
C SER A 324 -13.49 11.89 6.16
N GLY A 325 -13.90 11.16 5.11
CA GLY A 325 -15.09 11.44 4.30
C GLY A 325 -14.86 12.43 3.18
N ALA A 326 -13.66 13.02 3.07
CA ALA A 326 -13.28 13.81 1.92
C ALA A 326 -13.31 12.96 0.63
N VAL A 327 -13.55 13.60 -0.51
CA VAL A 327 -13.55 12.96 -1.82
C VAL A 327 -12.63 13.72 -2.76
N ALA A 328 -11.82 12.98 -3.49
CA ALA A 328 -11.01 13.48 -4.60
C ALA A 328 -11.40 12.74 -5.89
N ALA A 329 -11.28 13.40 -7.02
CA ALA A 329 -11.38 12.76 -8.33
C ALA A 329 -10.33 13.36 -9.26
N ARG A 330 -9.77 12.56 -10.15
CA ARG A 330 -8.86 13.01 -11.21
C ARG A 330 -8.99 12.15 -12.46
N CYS A 331 -8.61 12.71 -13.60
CA CYS A 331 -8.39 11.98 -14.84
C CYS A 331 -7.06 12.44 -15.42
N HIS A 332 -6.25 11.51 -15.90
CA HIS A 332 -4.88 11.80 -16.28
C HIS A 332 -4.69 12.12 -17.78
N HIS A 333 -5.74 12.01 -18.59
CA HIS A 333 -5.74 12.41 -20.00
C HIS A 333 -5.57 13.93 -20.15
N SER A 334 -4.82 14.35 -21.17
CA SER A 334 -4.53 15.77 -21.43
C SER A 334 -5.79 16.60 -21.73
N SER A 335 -6.83 15.99 -22.31
CA SER A 335 -8.12 16.62 -22.58
C SER A 335 -8.96 16.86 -21.31
N CYS A 336 -8.59 16.28 -20.17
CA CYS A 336 -9.33 16.38 -18.91
C CYS A 336 -8.78 17.45 -17.95
N ALA A 337 -8.21 18.53 -18.49
CA ALA A 337 -7.71 19.64 -17.69
C ALA A 337 -8.83 20.22 -16.81
N GLY A 338 -8.56 20.36 -15.51
CA GLY A 338 -9.54 20.86 -14.53
C GLY A 338 -10.58 19.83 -14.07
N PHE A 339 -10.45 18.56 -14.46
CA PHE A 339 -11.29 17.49 -13.91
C PHE A 339 -10.92 17.21 -12.46
N ASP A 340 -11.81 17.60 -11.54
CA ASP A 340 -11.73 17.29 -10.11
C ASP A 340 -13.09 16.85 -9.55
N TRP A 341 -13.16 16.54 -8.25
CA TRP A 341 -14.41 16.14 -7.60
C TRP A 341 -15.49 17.21 -7.71
N ARG A 342 -15.12 18.49 -7.66
CA ARG A 342 -16.08 19.60 -7.75
C ARG A 342 -16.66 19.70 -9.15
N ALA A 343 -15.84 19.64 -10.19
CA ALA A 343 -16.29 19.63 -11.57
C ALA A 343 -17.19 18.42 -11.88
N LEU A 344 -16.82 17.23 -11.38
CA LEU A 344 -17.62 16.02 -11.52
C LEU A 344 -18.99 16.18 -10.85
N ARG A 345 -19.02 16.70 -9.62
CA ARG A 345 -20.26 16.91 -8.89
C ARG A 345 -21.13 18.00 -9.51
N ASP A 346 -20.56 19.13 -9.90
CA ASP A 346 -21.30 20.24 -10.51
C ASP A 346 -21.94 19.85 -11.86
N HIS A 347 -21.33 18.92 -12.60
CA HIS A 347 -21.89 18.38 -13.84
C HIS A 347 -23.11 17.47 -13.62
N HIS A 348 -23.03 16.57 -12.63
CA HIS A 348 -24.10 15.59 -12.35
C HIS A 348 -25.19 16.11 -11.40
N GLU A 349 -24.87 17.12 -10.59
CA GLU A 349 -25.78 17.81 -9.66
C GLU A 349 -25.74 19.33 -9.89
N PRO A 350 -26.08 19.84 -11.08
CA PRO A 350 -26.04 21.28 -11.35
C PRO A 350 -26.98 22.01 -10.40
N ARG A 351 -26.44 22.95 -9.63
CA ARG A 351 -27.25 23.77 -8.70
C ARG A 351 -28.27 24.56 -9.50
N GLN A 352 -29.55 24.32 -9.25
CA GLN A 352 -30.63 25.18 -9.76
C GLN A 352 -30.43 26.58 -9.18
N HIS A 353 -30.02 27.53 -10.02
CA HIS A 353 -30.00 28.94 -9.65
C HIS A 353 -31.45 29.44 -9.60
N SER A 354 -32.01 29.54 -8.41
CA SER A 354 -33.16 30.43 -8.20
C SER A 354 -32.68 31.87 -8.44
N PRO A 355 -33.33 32.67 -9.29
CA PRO A 355 -32.94 34.06 -9.52
C PRO A 355 -33.06 34.82 -8.20
N GLN A 356 -31.94 35.29 -7.69
CA GLN A 356 -31.88 36.08 -6.47
C GLN A 356 -32.60 37.41 -6.75
N GLN A 357 -33.82 37.56 -6.22
CA GLN A 357 -34.50 38.84 -6.19
C GLN A 357 -33.61 39.85 -5.45
N ALA A 358 -33.20 40.88 -6.17
CA ALA A 358 -32.52 42.04 -5.62
C ALA A 358 -33.36 42.64 -4.49
N ARG A 359 -32.81 42.68 -3.27
CA ARG A 359 -33.31 43.55 -2.20
C ARG A 359 -32.41 44.79 -2.12
N PRO A 360 -32.96 46.00 -1.98
CA PRO A 360 -32.18 47.22 -2.02
C PRO A 360 -31.39 47.41 -0.73
N SER A 361 -30.23 48.04 -0.89
CA SER A 361 -29.36 48.53 0.16
C SER A 361 -30.06 49.56 1.05
N ALA A 362 -30.23 49.25 2.34
CA ALA A 362 -30.68 50.20 3.35
C ALA A 362 -29.59 50.42 4.41
N GLY A 363 -29.00 51.60 4.37
CA GLY A 363 -28.74 52.49 5.51
C GLY A 363 -28.06 51.92 6.75
N LYS A 364 -26.78 52.30 6.92
CA LYS A 364 -26.10 52.33 8.22
C LYS A 364 -26.85 53.26 9.18
N SER A 365 -27.33 52.75 10.31
CA SER A 365 -27.57 53.58 11.50
C SER A 365 -27.00 52.90 12.75
N LYS A 366 -26.10 53.60 13.42
CA LYS A 366 -25.54 53.26 14.73
C LYS A 366 -26.63 53.38 15.79
N SER A 367 -26.83 52.35 16.62
CA SER A 367 -27.37 52.53 17.96
C SER A 367 -26.54 51.71 18.94
N LYS A 368 -25.96 52.43 19.92
CA LYS A 368 -25.37 51.88 21.13
C LYS A 368 -26.52 51.45 22.03
N GLY A 369 -26.52 50.21 22.48
CA GLY A 369 -27.41 49.69 23.51
C GLY A 369 -26.70 48.60 24.28
N GLN A 370 -26.20 48.95 25.46
CA GLN A 370 -25.66 48.02 26.44
C GLN A 370 -26.81 47.18 27.01
N SER A 371 -26.64 45.85 27.05
CA SER A 371 -27.24 45.05 28.11
C SER A 371 -26.30 43.90 28.46
N GLN A 372 -25.76 43.99 29.68
CA GLN A 372 -25.18 42.89 30.42
C GLN A 372 -26.28 41.86 30.67
N LEU A 373 -26.01 40.59 30.36
CA LEU A 373 -26.58 39.44 31.06
C LEU A 373 -25.55 38.30 30.98
N GLY A 374 -25.18 37.81 32.15
CA GLY A 374 -24.02 36.97 32.39
C GLY A 374 -24.07 35.62 31.66
N ARG A 375 -22.94 35.24 31.08
CA ARG A 375 -22.66 33.85 30.71
C ARG A 375 -22.27 33.09 31.97
N GLU A 376 -23.25 32.47 32.61
CA GLU A 376 -22.99 31.30 33.44
C GLU A 376 -22.42 30.20 32.55
N ARG A 377 -21.15 29.86 32.79
CA ARG A 377 -20.50 28.68 32.21
C ARG A 377 -21.16 27.45 32.81
N SER A 378 -22.07 26.85 32.05
CA SER A 378 -22.51 25.47 32.30
C SER A 378 -21.29 24.56 32.10
N GLN A 379 -20.65 24.16 33.19
CA GLN A 379 -19.65 23.10 33.20
C GLN A 379 -20.36 21.78 32.86
N ALA A 380 -20.17 21.31 31.63
CA ALA A 380 -20.35 19.89 31.33
C ALA A 380 -19.23 19.11 32.03
N PRO A 381 -19.49 17.95 32.64
CA PRO A 381 -18.49 17.24 33.42
C PRO A 381 -17.34 16.77 32.52
N ALA A 382 -16.11 17.06 32.94
CA ALA A 382 -14.91 16.48 32.37
C ALA A 382 -15.00 14.94 32.49
N GLN A 383 -15.14 14.23 31.38
CA GLN A 383 -14.85 12.81 31.34
C GLN A 383 -13.39 12.64 31.70
N ALA A 384 -13.14 12.03 32.86
CA ALA A 384 -11.82 11.68 33.34
C ALA A 384 -11.05 10.95 32.23
N GLN A 385 -9.90 11.50 31.85
CA GLN A 385 -8.98 10.92 30.89
C GLN A 385 -8.43 9.62 31.49
N ARG A 386 -9.11 8.49 31.26
CA ARG A 386 -8.66 7.16 31.72
C ARG A 386 -7.31 6.89 31.08
N SER A 387 -6.27 6.77 31.90
CA SER A 387 -4.94 6.36 31.45
C SER A 387 -5.02 4.95 30.87
N LEU A 388 -4.71 4.79 29.59
CA LEU A 388 -4.66 3.45 28.96
C LEU A 388 -3.60 2.59 29.68
N PRO A 389 -3.88 1.29 29.92
CA PRO A 389 -2.89 0.35 30.45
C PRO A 389 -1.71 0.22 29.47
N GLU A 390 -0.52 -0.07 29.99
CA GLU A 390 0.67 -0.34 29.18
C GLU A 390 0.90 -1.85 29.09
N ILE A 391 1.11 -2.35 27.88
CA ILE A 391 1.44 -3.75 27.60
C ILE A 391 2.85 -3.79 27.03
N GLU A 392 3.76 -4.43 27.75
CA GLU A 392 5.13 -4.62 27.32
C GLU A 392 5.24 -5.78 26.32
N ILE A 393 5.82 -5.49 25.16
CA ILE A 393 6.12 -6.47 24.12
C ILE A 393 7.38 -7.23 24.49
N GLY A 394 7.22 -8.54 24.69
CA GLY A 394 8.32 -9.46 25.02
C GLY A 394 8.12 -10.85 24.43
N GLY A 395 8.91 -11.82 24.91
CA GLY A 395 8.86 -13.21 24.44
C GLY A 395 7.66 -14.03 24.94
N ASP A 396 6.90 -13.52 25.90
CA ASP A 396 5.76 -14.21 26.52
C ASP A 396 4.43 -13.78 25.87
N MET A 397 4.04 -14.50 24.82
CA MET A 397 2.81 -14.24 24.07
C MET A 397 1.53 -14.49 24.89
N PRO A 398 1.38 -15.60 25.63
CA PRO A 398 0.20 -15.84 26.47
C PRO A 398 -0.09 -14.71 27.46
N ARG A 399 0.94 -14.19 28.15
CA ARG A 399 0.79 -13.03 29.06
C ARG A 399 0.28 -11.80 28.31
N MET A 400 0.89 -11.48 27.17
CA MET A 400 0.48 -10.32 26.36
C MET A 400 -0.96 -10.46 25.87
N THR A 401 -1.41 -11.65 25.49
CA THR A 401 -2.81 -11.88 25.11
C THR A 401 -3.76 -11.70 26.29
N GLU A 402 -3.39 -12.18 27.48
CA GLU A 402 -4.21 -12.02 28.67
C GLU A 402 -4.41 -10.53 29.03
N GLU A 403 -3.32 -9.76 29.05
CA GLU A 403 -3.35 -8.31 29.29
C GLU A 403 -4.14 -7.56 28.20
N ALA A 404 -4.04 -8.02 26.94
CA ALA A 404 -4.79 -7.46 25.83
C ALA A 404 -6.30 -7.70 25.97
N ILE A 405 -6.71 -8.91 26.40
CA ILE A 405 -8.11 -9.23 26.66
C ILE A 405 -8.65 -8.38 27.82
N GLU A 406 -7.89 -8.22 28.90
CA GLU A 406 -8.30 -7.36 30.03
C GLU A 406 -8.49 -5.91 29.61
N ALA A 407 -7.52 -5.36 28.88
CA ALA A 407 -7.61 -4.01 28.35
C ALA A 407 -8.81 -3.84 27.40
N LEU A 408 -9.08 -4.84 26.55
CA LEU A 408 -10.21 -4.85 25.63
C LEU A 408 -11.55 -4.88 26.37
N VAL A 409 -11.70 -5.77 27.36
CA VAL A 409 -12.92 -5.92 28.16
C VAL A 409 -13.21 -4.65 28.96
N GLU A 410 -12.20 -4.04 29.59
CA GLU A 410 -12.38 -2.79 30.35
C GLU A 410 -12.75 -1.61 29.43
N ALA A 411 -12.16 -1.54 28.23
CA ALA A 411 -12.46 -0.52 27.23
C ALA A 411 -13.80 -0.75 26.50
N ASN A 412 -14.41 -1.92 26.66
CA ASN A 412 -15.68 -2.31 26.03
C ASN A 412 -16.88 -2.02 26.94
N ARG A 413 -16.90 -0.80 27.53
CA ARG A 413 -17.97 -0.31 28.41
C ARG A 413 -18.41 1.09 27.95
N PRO A 414 -19.62 1.26 27.37
CA PRO A 414 -20.63 0.23 27.11
C PRO A 414 -20.19 -0.80 26.06
N PRO A 415 -20.79 -2.01 26.06
CA PRO A 415 -20.37 -3.09 25.18
C PRO A 415 -20.70 -2.77 23.72
N ARG A 416 -19.67 -2.83 22.86
CA ARG A 416 -19.74 -2.69 21.40
C ARG A 416 -19.09 -3.86 20.68
N ILE A 417 -18.20 -4.60 21.35
CA ILE A 417 -17.52 -5.80 20.87
C ILE A 417 -18.10 -7.00 21.61
N PHE A 418 -18.43 -8.07 20.89
CA PHE A 418 -19.10 -9.23 21.44
C PHE A 418 -18.48 -10.53 20.90
N SER A 419 -18.67 -11.60 21.64
CA SER A 419 -18.51 -12.96 21.12
C SER A 419 -19.82 -13.42 20.48
N GLN A 420 -19.77 -13.87 19.23
CA GLN A 420 -20.91 -14.47 18.53
C GLN A 420 -20.46 -15.76 17.84
N GLY A 421 -20.87 -16.90 18.39
CA GLY A 421 -20.36 -18.21 17.97
C GLY A 421 -18.83 -18.27 18.11
N THR A 422 -18.14 -18.66 17.04
CA THR A 422 -16.67 -18.70 16.99
C THR A 422 -16.03 -17.35 16.72
N SER A 423 -16.80 -16.32 16.38
CA SER A 423 -16.29 -15.01 15.93
C SER A 423 -16.29 -13.96 17.04
N VAL A 424 -15.37 -13.02 16.94
CA VAL A 424 -15.45 -11.73 17.64
C VAL A 424 -16.07 -10.73 16.66
N ILE A 425 -17.14 -10.06 17.09
CA ILE A 425 -17.88 -9.10 16.27
C ILE A 425 -17.90 -7.74 16.95
N ARG A 426 -18.05 -6.68 16.17
CA ARG A 426 -18.38 -5.33 16.65
C ARG A 426 -19.74 -4.92 16.10
N THR A 427 -20.51 -4.14 16.85
CA THR A 427 -21.74 -3.54 16.35
C THR A 427 -21.44 -2.21 15.67
N ASP A 428 -21.63 -2.17 14.35
CA ASP A 428 -21.45 -0.96 13.56
C ASP A 428 -22.81 -0.35 13.22
N ARG A 429 -22.86 0.99 13.18
CA ARG A 429 -24.06 1.70 12.72
C ARG A 429 -24.16 1.57 11.21
N ILE A 430 -25.26 1.00 10.75
CA ILE A 430 -25.60 0.90 9.33
C ILE A 430 -26.87 1.69 9.05
N ILE A 431 -27.00 2.22 7.84
CA ILE A 431 -28.23 2.84 7.36
C ILE A 431 -28.89 1.82 6.44
N HIS A 432 -30.14 1.44 6.74
CA HIS A 432 -30.85 0.49 5.90
C HIS A 432 -31.07 1.11 4.50
N PRO A 433 -30.61 0.47 3.42
CA PRO A 433 -30.52 1.09 2.09
C PRO A 433 -31.87 1.46 1.51
N THR A 434 -32.94 0.78 1.93
CA THR A 434 -34.31 1.00 1.42
C THR A 434 -35.14 1.94 2.27
N THR A 435 -34.88 2.02 3.58
CA THR A 435 -35.72 2.79 4.52
C THR A 435 -35.03 4.03 5.08
N GLY A 436 -33.70 4.15 4.92
CA GLY A 436 -32.91 5.24 5.49
C GLY A 436 -32.77 5.18 7.01
N GLU A 437 -33.32 4.16 7.67
CA GLU A 437 -33.27 4.04 9.12
C GLU A 437 -31.89 3.55 9.60
N ALA A 438 -31.32 4.27 10.56
CA ALA A 438 -30.11 3.82 11.25
C ALA A 438 -30.41 2.60 12.13
N GLY A 439 -29.57 1.56 12.01
CA GLY A 439 -29.58 0.37 12.85
C GLY A 439 -28.17 -0.06 13.22
N LEU A 440 -28.08 -1.11 14.03
CA LEU A 440 -26.81 -1.78 14.33
C LEU A 440 -26.72 -3.08 13.54
N ALA A 441 -25.56 -3.36 12.95
CA ALA A 441 -25.25 -4.66 12.35
C ALA A 441 -24.01 -5.27 13.03
N PRO A 442 -24.01 -6.59 13.27
CA PRO A 442 -22.81 -7.29 13.70
C PRO A 442 -21.82 -7.40 12.54
N VAL A 443 -20.58 -6.99 12.77
CA VAL A 443 -19.47 -7.06 11.81
C VAL A 443 -18.35 -7.89 12.42
N ALA A 444 -17.96 -8.99 11.78
CA ALA A 444 -16.84 -9.81 12.24
C ALA A 444 -15.53 -9.02 12.17
N LEU A 445 -14.72 -9.10 13.24
CA LEU A 445 -13.40 -8.50 13.25
C LEU A 445 -12.42 -9.43 12.54
N ASP A 446 -11.89 -8.98 11.41
CA ASP A 446 -10.70 -9.58 10.82
C ASP A 446 -9.43 -9.25 11.64
N LEU A 447 -8.29 -9.78 11.20
CA LEU A 447 -7.01 -9.58 11.90
C LEU A 447 -6.67 -8.09 12.06
N ASP A 448 -6.90 -7.27 11.03
CA ASP A 448 -6.52 -5.86 11.05
C ASP A 448 -7.49 -5.03 11.90
N ALA A 449 -8.78 -5.32 11.84
CA ALA A 449 -9.81 -4.71 12.67
C ALA A 449 -9.61 -5.04 14.15
N CYS A 450 -9.32 -6.31 14.49
CA CYS A 450 -9.01 -6.73 15.86
C CYS A 450 -7.73 -6.05 16.38
N ARG A 451 -6.68 -5.98 15.54
CA ARG A 451 -5.46 -5.24 15.89
C ARG A 451 -5.74 -3.77 16.16
N GLY A 452 -6.62 -3.16 15.37
CA GLY A 452 -7.07 -1.79 15.54
C GLY A 452 -7.81 -1.55 16.86
N GLU A 453 -8.63 -2.51 17.33
CA GLU A 453 -9.27 -2.41 18.64
C GLU A 453 -8.25 -2.53 19.78
N LEU A 454 -7.34 -3.51 19.73
CA LEU A 454 -6.29 -3.66 20.75
C LEU A 454 -5.37 -2.44 20.86
N ALA A 455 -5.09 -1.76 19.75
CA ALA A 455 -4.30 -0.54 19.73
C ALA A 455 -5.00 0.66 20.42
N ARG A 456 -6.34 0.65 20.50
CA ARG A 456 -7.12 1.69 21.22
C ARG A 456 -7.28 1.39 22.70
N CYS A 457 -7.16 0.12 23.09
CA CYS A 457 -7.41 -0.33 24.46
C CYS A 457 -6.16 -0.30 25.35
N ALA A 458 -4.96 -0.31 24.77
CA ALA A 458 -3.70 -0.29 25.53
C ALA A 458 -2.57 0.44 24.78
N ARG A 459 -1.58 0.96 25.52
CA ARG A 459 -0.31 1.43 24.97
C ARG A 459 0.66 0.25 24.88
N TRP A 460 1.12 -0.06 23.67
CA TRP A 460 2.06 -1.15 23.43
C TRP A 460 3.48 -0.62 23.39
N ILE A 461 4.37 -1.18 24.21
CA ILE A 461 5.74 -0.68 24.35
C ILE A 461 6.77 -1.81 24.24
N GLU A 462 7.88 -1.57 23.56
CA GLU A 462 9.08 -2.42 23.62
C GLU A 462 10.06 -1.76 24.57
N VAL A 463 10.49 -2.46 25.63
CA VAL A 463 11.51 -1.97 26.57
C VAL A 463 12.87 -2.49 26.15
N ARG A 464 13.82 -1.59 25.86
CA ARG A 464 15.23 -1.94 25.60
C ARG A 464 16.10 -1.48 26.75
N ARG A 465 16.87 -2.42 27.30
CA ARG A 465 17.85 -2.17 28.37
C ARG A 465 19.26 -2.13 27.79
N THR A 466 20.00 -1.05 28.06
CA THR A 466 21.43 -0.98 27.75
C THR A 466 22.24 -1.75 28.80
N ALA A 467 23.51 -2.04 28.50
CA ALA A 467 24.42 -2.71 29.45
C ALA A 467 24.59 -1.92 30.76
N ASP A 468 24.41 -0.60 30.72
CA ASP A 468 24.50 0.31 31.87
C ASP A 468 23.18 0.41 32.67
N GLY A 469 22.17 -0.40 32.33
CA GLY A 469 20.87 -0.44 33.02
C GLY A 469 19.87 0.64 32.61
N GLN A 470 20.16 1.43 31.57
CA GLN A 470 19.24 2.46 31.09
C GLN A 470 18.10 1.83 30.27
N GLU A 471 16.86 2.12 30.63
CA GLU A 471 15.68 1.64 29.91
C GLU A 471 15.19 2.67 28.90
N THR A 472 14.93 2.22 27.67
CA THR A 472 14.23 3.00 26.64
C THR A 472 12.90 2.31 26.31
N ARG A 473 11.80 3.06 26.45
CA ARG A 473 10.43 2.58 26.16
C ARG A 473 10.04 3.06 24.77
N ILE A 474 9.87 2.14 23.83
CA ILE A 474 9.58 2.45 22.42
C ILE A 474 8.12 2.09 22.15
N PRO A 475 7.25 3.05 21.78
CA PRO A 475 5.88 2.76 21.36
C PRO A 475 5.85 1.84 20.14
N LYS A 476 4.96 0.85 20.16
CA LYS A 476 4.76 -0.13 19.09
C LYS A 476 3.27 -0.34 18.83
N HIS A 477 2.99 -1.11 17.78
CA HIS A 477 1.65 -1.64 17.54
C HIS A 477 1.49 -3.03 18.20
N PRO A 478 0.24 -3.46 18.51
CA PRO A 478 -0.01 -4.82 18.97
C PRO A 478 0.62 -5.85 18.02
N PRO A 479 1.37 -6.84 18.53
CA PRO A 479 1.94 -7.90 17.70
C PRO A 479 0.84 -8.75 17.05
N MET A 480 1.05 -9.16 15.79
CA MET A 480 0.09 -10.03 15.09
C MET A 480 -0.08 -11.41 15.76
N ALA A 481 0.93 -11.87 16.50
CA ALA A 481 0.83 -13.11 17.27
C ALA A 481 -0.26 -13.03 18.35
N VAL A 482 -0.33 -11.93 19.07
CA VAL A 482 -1.37 -11.67 20.09
C VAL A 482 -2.76 -11.60 19.45
N VAL A 483 -2.89 -10.91 18.32
CA VAL A 483 -4.16 -10.77 17.59
C VAL A 483 -4.70 -12.13 17.15
N ARG A 484 -3.84 -12.97 16.58
CA ARG A 484 -4.20 -14.33 16.15
C ARG A 484 -4.58 -15.21 17.32
N ASP A 485 -3.82 -15.14 18.42
CA ASP A 485 -4.10 -15.90 19.63
C ASP A 485 -5.48 -15.52 20.20
N LEU A 486 -5.74 -14.22 20.42
CA LEU A 486 -7.03 -13.72 20.93
C LEU A 486 -8.22 -14.21 20.08
N LEU A 487 -8.13 -14.09 18.76
CA LEU A 487 -9.22 -14.51 17.86
C LEU A 487 -9.39 -16.04 17.80
N SER A 488 -8.33 -16.80 18.07
CA SER A 488 -8.37 -18.27 18.09
C SER A 488 -8.92 -18.86 19.39
N ARG A 489 -8.90 -18.11 20.49
CA ARG A 489 -9.38 -18.59 21.81
C ARG A 489 -10.89 -18.91 21.77
N PRO A 490 -11.37 -19.88 22.56
CA PRO A 490 -12.80 -20.10 22.80
C PRO A 490 -13.52 -18.84 23.33
N ALA A 491 -14.84 -18.76 23.13
CA ALA A 491 -15.62 -17.57 23.49
C ALA A 491 -15.57 -17.26 25.00
N GLU A 492 -15.54 -18.29 25.84
CA GLU A 492 -15.41 -18.23 27.30
C GLU A 492 -14.09 -17.60 27.76
N GLU A 493 -13.00 -17.85 27.04
CA GLU A 493 -11.67 -17.31 27.38
C GLU A 493 -11.49 -15.85 26.95
N ARG A 494 -12.27 -15.39 25.96
CA ARG A 494 -12.21 -13.99 25.49
C ARG A 494 -12.86 -13.01 26.46
N ARG A 495 -13.68 -13.46 27.40
CA ARG A 495 -14.38 -12.63 28.40
C ARG A 495 -15.19 -11.47 27.81
N LEU A 496 -15.59 -11.58 26.55
CA LEU A 496 -16.44 -10.61 25.86
C LEU A 496 -17.92 -10.98 26.06
N PRO A 497 -18.83 -9.99 26.15
CA PRO A 497 -20.26 -10.24 26.23
C PRO A 497 -20.76 -11.00 25.00
N HIS A 498 -21.80 -11.81 25.16
CA HIS A 498 -22.35 -12.61 24.06
C HIS A 498 -23.48 -11.89 23.35
N LEU A 499 -23.39 -11.74 22.02
CA LEU A 499 -24.50 -11.19 21.21
C LEU A 499 -25.28 -12.31 20.53
N ALA A 500 -26.48 -12.58 21.03
CA ALA A 500 -27.41 -13.56 20.46
C ALA A 500 -28.14 -13.00 19.22
N ARG A 501 -28.68 -11.77 19.31
CA ARG A 501 -29.40 -11.10 18.22
C ARG A 501 -29.57 -9.61 18.51
N ILE A 502 -29.90 -8.82 17.49
CA ILE A 502 -30.26 -7.42 17.62
C ILE A 502 -31.75 -7.28 17.24
N VAL A 503 -32.56 -6.68 18.10
CA VAL A 503 -34.00 -6.48 17.88
C VAL A 503 -34.37 -5.00 17.93
N ARG A 504 -35.45 -4.62 17.23
CA ARG A 504 -35.96 -3.24 17.20
C ARG A 504 -37.31 -3.07 17.90
N VAL A 505 -37.87 -4.16 18.40
CA VAL A 505 -39.15 -4.21 19.11
C VAL A 505 -38.96 -4.95 20.42
N PRO A 506 -39.78 -4.69 21.45
CA PRO A 506 -39.74 -5.45 22.69
C PRO A 506 -39.87 -6.95 22.44
N VAL A 507 -39.05 -7.75 23.12
CA VAL A 507 -39.05 -9.21 23.00
C VAL A 507 -38.98 -9.88 24.35
N TYR A 508 -39.58 -11.06 24.48
CA TYR A 508 -39.37 -11.92 25.63
C TYR A 508 -38.03 -12.67 25.49
N ALA A 509 -37.20 -12.58 26.51
CA ALA A 509 -35.99 -13.38 26.67
C ALA A 509 -36.34 -14.86 26.91
N PRO A 510 -35.42 -15.81 26.67
CA PRO A 510 -35.66 -17.23 26.95
C PRO A 510 -36.10 -17.53 28.39
N GLN A 511 -35.71 -16.68 29.36
CA GLN A 511 -36.09 -16.80 30.76
C GLN A 511 -37.51 -16.27 31.08
N GLY A 512 -38.20 -15.67 30.10
CA GLY A 512 -39.55 -15.11 30.26
C GLY A 512 -39.60 -13.61 30.57
N ASP A 513 -38.45 -12.96 30.75
CA ASP A 513 -38.37 -11.51 31.00
C ASP A 513 -38.65 -10.70 29.73
N LEU A 514 -39.43 -9.61 29.85
CA LEU A 514 -39.69 -8.69 28.75
C LEU A 514 -38.54 -7.68 28.62
N VAL A 515 -37.76 -7.78 27.55
CA VAL A 515 -36.73 -6.80 27.18
C VAL A 515 -37.39 -5.68 26.37
N ALA A 516 -37.79 -4.61 27.05
CA ALA A 516 -38.46 -3.46 26.44
C ALA A 516 -37.58 -2.19 26.34
N GLY A 517 -36.51 -2.11 27.15
CA GLY A 517 -35.60 -0.96 27.16
C GLY A 517 -34.55 -1.02 26.05
N PRO A 518 -34.14 0.11 25.46
CA PRO A 518 -33.02 0.15 24.52
C PRO A 518 -31.70 -0.08 25.24
N GLY A 519 -30.81 -0.87 24.63
CA GLY A 519 -29.50 -1.20 25.18
C GLY A 519 -29.18 -2.68 25.02
N TYR A 520 -28.04 -3.10 25.56
CA TYR A 520 -27.66 -4.51 25.61
C TYR A 520 -28.22 -5.17 26.88
N HIS A 521 -29.04 -6.19 26.71
CA HIS A 521 -29.59 -6.98 27.82
C HIS A 521 -28.71 -8.21 28.07
N GLU A 522 -27.76 -8.07 28.99
CA GLU A 522 -26.71 -9.07 29.25
C GLU A 522 -27.22 -10.50 29.54
N PRO A 523 -28.28 -10.73 30.33
CA PRO A 523 -28.77 -12.10 30.60
C PRO A 523 -29.29 -12.85 29.37
N SER A 524 -29.73 -12.14 28.33
CA SER A 524 -30.29 -12.76 27.11
C SER A 524 -29.43 -12.55 25.86
N GLY A 525 -28.42 -11.68 25.93
CA GLY A 525 -27.56 -11.32 24.80
C GLY A 525 -28.28 -10.57 23.68
N ILE A 526 -29.35 -9.82 24.00
CA ILE A 526 -30.23 -9.12 23.04
C ILE A 526 -29.88 -7.63 22.97
#